data_AF-A0A6G8FJ12-F1
#
_entry.id   AF-A0A6G8FJ12-F1
#
_cell.length_a   1.000
_cell.length_b   1.000
_cell.length_c   1.000
_cell.angle_alpha   90.00
_cell.angle_beta   90.00
_cell.angle_gamma   90.00
#
_symmetry.space_group_name_H-M   'P 1'
#
loop_
_entity.id
_entity.type
_entity.pdbx_description
1 polymer ?
#
loop_
_entity_poly.entity_id
_entity_poly.type
_entity_poly.pdbx_seq_one_letter_code
_entity_poly.pdbx_strand_id
1 'polypeptide(L)'
;MIIDGTYIGSWCLLIATDEHQIPLAWQWCSTESQAAWEALLRQIPAPLVVICDGGSGVRAAIREQWPDTLTQRCLFHIWMNLRTHLTLRPRTPAGQALLELGKRGIHLAPVKPVF
;
A
#
# COMPACT_ATOMS: atom_id res chain seq x y z
N MET A 1 0.95 9.70 -4.45
CA MET A 1 -0.03 8.83 -5.12
C MET A 1 -0.33 7.62 -4.24
N ILE A 2 -1.58 7.21 -4.16
CA ILE A 2 -2.00 5.96 -3.49
C ILE A 2 -2.47 4.98 -4.56
N ILE A 3 -2.07 3.72 -4.45
CA ILE A 3 -2.60 2.63 -5.28
C ILE A 3 -3.08 1.50 -4.38
N ASP A 4 -4.23 0.91 -4.73
CA ASP A 4 -4.85 -0.14 -3.93
C ASP A 4 -5.64 -1.13 -4.79
N GLY A 5 -5.86 -2.33 -4.24
CA GLY A 5 -6.67 -3.40 -4.83
C GLY A 5 -7.90 -3.66 -3.99
N THR A 6 -9.08 -3.79 -4.61
CA THR A 6 -10.31 -4.18 -3.92
C THR A 6 -11.02 -5.30 -4.66
N TYR A 7 -11.24 -6.41 -3.96
CA TYR A 7 -11.98 -7.56 -4.50
C TYR A 7 -13.50 -7.32 -4.46
N ILE A 8 -14.16 -7.57 -5.59
CA ILE A 8 -15.60 -7.52 -5.80
C ILE A 8 -16.03 -8.85 -6.44
N GLY A 9 -16.54 -9.77 -5.62
CA GLY A 9 -16.82 -11.14 -6.06
C GLY A 9 -15.54 -11.86 -6.47
N SER A 10 -15.50 -12.40 -7.70
CA SER A 10 -14.31 -13.05 -8.28
C SER A 10 -13.38 -12.10 -9.05
N TRP A 11 -13.69 -10.80 -9.06
CA TRP A 11 -12.90 -9.77 -9.73
C TRP A 11 -12.18 -8.90 -8.71
N CYS A 12 -11.09 -8.26 -9.13
CA CYS A 12 -10.38 -7.25 -8.37
C CYS A 12 -10.28 -5.97 -9.21
N LEU A 13 -10.57 -4.84 -8.58
CA LEU A 13 -10.36 -3.51 -9.11
C LEU A 13 -9.08 -2.94 -8.52
N LEU A 14 -8.09 -2.68 -9.37
CA LEU A 14 -6.92 -1.91 -9.02
C LEU A 14 -7.21 -0.44 -9.33
N ILE A 15 -6.88 0.46 -8.41
CA ILE A 15 -7.13 1.89 -8.57
C ILE A 15 -5.92 2.70 -8.14
N ALA A 16 -5.64 3.77 -8.88
CA ALA A 16 -4.67 4.80 -8.51
C ALA A 16 -5.40 6.10 -8.20
N THR A 17 -5.02 6.77 -7.12
CA THR A 17 -5.57 8.05 -6.69
C THR A 17 -4.49 9.07 -6.35
N ASP A 18 -4.86 10.36 -6.43
CA ASP A 18 -4.06 11.45 -5.89
C ASP A 18 -4.16 11.54 -4.35
N GLU A 19 -3.48 12.51 -3.74
CA GLU A 19 -3.53 12.79 -2.31
C GLU A 19 -4.92 13.19 -1.79
N HIS A 20 -5.83 13.61 -2.68
CA HIS A 20 -7.21 13.97 -2.38
C HIS A 20 -8.19 12.83 -2.62
N GLN A 21 -7.70 11.62 -2.89
CA GLN A 21 -8.48 10.43 -3.21
C GLN A 21 -9.29 10.55 -4.52
N ILE A 22 -8.86 11.42 -5.44
CA ILE A 22 -9.45 11.51 -6.77
C ILE A 22 -8.85 10.40 -7.64
N PRO A 23 -9.69 9.55 -8.30
CA PRO A 23 -9.20 8.51 -9.21
C PRO A 23 -8.43 9.09 -10.40
N LEU A 24 -7.24 8.54 -10.64
CA LEU A 24 -6.37 8.87 -11.76
C LEU A 24 -6.41 7.80 -12.86
N ALA A 25 -6.51 6.53 -12.46
CA ALA A 25 -6.61 5.38 -13.36
C ALA A 25 -7.18 4.16 -12.62
N TRP A 26 -7.67 3.18 -13.38
CA TRP A 26 -8.14 1.91 -12.84
C TRP A 26 -7.89 0.74 -13.80
N GLN A 27 -7.82 -0.46 -13.25
CA GLN A 27 -7.62 -1.70 -14.00
C GLN A 27 -8.40 -2.85 -13.33
N TRP A 28 -9.26 -3.51 -14.09
CA TRP A 28 -9.89 -4.76 -13.65
C TRP A 28 -8.97 -5.96 -13.88
N CYS A 29 -8.96 -6.90 -12.95
CA CYS A 29 -8.21 -8.15 -13.06
C CYS A 29 -8.89 -9.30 -12.29
N SER A 30 -8.53 -10.54 -12.59
CA SER A 30 -8.94 -11.70 -11.80
C SER A 30 -8.09 -11.88 -10.53
N THR A 31 -6.83 -11.43 -10.59
CA THR A 31 -5.87 -11.48 -9.48
C THR A 31 -4.91 -10.29 -9.56
N GLU A 32 -4.36 -9.89 -8.43
CA GLU A 32 -3.37 -8.83 -8.29
C GLU A 32 -1.96 -9.23 -8.79
N SER A 33 -1.91 -9.77 -10.01
CA SER A 33 -0.67 -10.16 -10.68
C SER A 33 0.20 -8.94 -11.03
N GLN A 34 1.51 -9.16 -11.22
CA GLN A 34 2.41 -8.12 -11.71
C GLN A 34 1.89 -7.49 -13.02
N ALA A 35 1.46 -8.30 -13.98
CA ALA A 35 0.96 -7.82 -15.27
C ALA A 35 -0.29 -6.93 -15.13
N ALA A 36 -1.19 -7.25 -14.20
CA ALA A 36 -2.36 -6.42 -13.90
C ALA A 36 -1.95 -5.07 -13.30
N TRP A 37 -1.01 -5.08 -12.36
CA TRP A 37 -0.45 -3.85 -11.79
C TRP A 37 0.25 -3.01 -12.86
N GLU A 38 1.12 -3.59 -13.69
CA GLU A 38 1.77 -2.86 -14.80
C GLU A 38 0.77 -2.22 -15.77
N ALA A 39 -0.35 -2.91 -16.05
CA ALA A 39 -1.42 -2.36 -16.88
C ALA A 39 -2.07 -1.12 -16.25
N LEU A 40 -2.17 -1.04 -14.92
CA LEU A 40 -2.56 0.18 -14.22
C LEU A 40 -1.46 1.24 -14.31
N LEU A 41 -0.22 0.90 -13.93
CA LEU A 41 0.87 1.87 -13.79
C LEU A 41 1.20 2.57 -15.12
N ARG A 42 1.09 1.86 -16.25
CA ARG A 42 1.34 2.42 -17.59
C ARG A 42 0.32 3.49 -18.02
N GLN A 43 -0.81 3.64 -17.33
CA GLN A 43 -1.83 4.64 -17.66
C GLN A 43 -1.47 6.04 -17.17
N ILE A 44 -0.55 6.17 -16.21
CA ILE A 44 -0.25 7.42 -15.50
C ILE A 44 1.26 7.63 -15.34
N PRO A 45 1.72 8.88 -15.20
CA PRO A 45 3.14 9.15 -14.97
C PRO A 45 3.59 8.67 -13.59
N ALA A 46 4.88 8.32 -13.48
CA ALA A 46 5.50 7.91 -12.23
C ALA A 46 5.44 9.04 -11.18
N PRO A 47 4.99 8.78 -9.95
CA PRO A 47 5.04 9.77 -8.86
C PRO A 47 6.42 9.79 -8.20
N LEU A 48 6.69 10.83 -7.41
CA LEU A 48 7.83 10.83 -6.49
C LEU A 48 7.69 9.73 -5.42
N VAL A 49 6.49 9.59 -4.86
CA VAL A 49 6.15 8.59 -3.85
C VAL A 49 4.85 7.88 -4.20
N VAL A 50 4.89 6.55 -4.17
CA VAL A 50 3.71 5.68 -4.25
C VAL A 50 3.44 5.02 -2.89
N ILE A 51 2.19 5.00 -2.48
CA ILE A 51 1.72 4.36 -1.26
C ILE A 51 0.87 3.14 -1.64
N CYS A 52 1.25 1.94 -1.19
CA CYS A 52 0.53 0.68 -1.45
C CYS A 52 0.59 -0.28 -0.26
N ASP A 53 -0.19 -1.36 -0.26
CA ASP A 53 -0.14 -2.42 0.76
C ASP A 53 1.20 -3.21 0.77
N GLY A 54 1.89 -3.23 -0.38
CA GLY A 54 3.17 -3.88 -0.59
C GLY A 54 3.06 -5.36 -0.95
N GLY A 55 1.97 -5.79 -1.59
CA GLY A 55 1.84 -7.10 -2.23
C GLY A 55 2.98 -7.41 -3.22
N SER A 56 3.23 -8.70 -3.49
CA SER A 56 4.34 -9.10 -4.37
C SER A 56 4.17 -8.61 -5.81
N GLY A 57 2.95 -8.67 -6.35
CA GLY A 57 2.60 -8.21 -7.70
C GLY A 57 2.84 -6.71 -7.87
N VAL A 58 2.27 -5.88 -7.00
CA VAL A 58 2.44 -4.41 -7.05
C VAL A 58 3.90 -4.01 -6.89
N ARG A 59 4.63 -4.65 -5.98
CA ARG A 59 6.05 -4.36 -5.74
C ARG A 59 6.93 -4.72 -6.94
N ALA A 60 6.58 -5.79 -7.67
CA ALA A 60 7.30 -6.16 -8.89
C ALA A 60 6.99 -5.16 -10.02
N ALA A 61 5.72 -4.78 -10.19
CA ALA A 61 5.31 -3.80 -11.19
C ALA A 61 5.93 -2.42 -10.95
N ILE A 62 5.98 -1.94 -9.70
CA ILE A 62 6.62 -0.64 -9.37
C ILE A 62 8.10 -0.68 -9.75
N ARG A 63 8.84 -1.74 -9.40
CA ARG A 63 10.27 -1.83 -9.76
C ARG A 63 10.51 -1.80 -11.27
N GLU A 64 9.60 -2.40 -12.04
CA GLU A 64 9.72 -2.46 -13.50
C GLU A 64 9.30 -1.15 -14.17
N GLN A 65 8.15 -0.59 -13.79
CA GLN A 65 7.58 0.57 -14.47
C GLN A 65 8.11 1.89 -13.93
N TRP A 66 8.38 1.96 -12.62
CA TRP A 66 8.73 3.18 -11.88
C TRP A 66 9.97 2.95 -11.00
N PRO A 67 11.14 2.65 -11.58
CA PRO A 67 12.34 2.26 -10.83
C PRO A 67 12.84 3.32 -9.84
N ASP A 68 12.60 4.61 -10.13
CA ASP A 68 13.02 5.75 -9.31
C ASP A 68 11.96 6.20 -8.29
N THR A 69 10.75 5.64 -8.33
CA THR A 69 9.66 6.01 -7.42
C THR A 69 9.89 5.44 -6.02
N LEU A 70 9.84 6.30 -5.00
CA LEU A 70 9.91 5.87 -3.61
C LEU A 70 8.62 5.12 -3.23
N THR A 71 8.76 3.94 -2.65
CA THR A 71 7.62 3.14 -2.21
C THR A 71 7.45 3.23 -0.70
N GLN A 72 6.27 3.67 -0.26
CA GLN A 72 5.85 3.65 1.13
C GLN A 72 4.76 2.60 1.32
N ARG A 73 4.89 1.75 2.35
CA ARG A 73 3.78 0.88 2.73
C ARG A 73 2.69 1.69 3.42
N CYS A 74 1.44 1.48 3.03
CA CYS A 74 0.29 2.16 3.60
C CYS A 74 0.16 1.89 5.11
N LEU A 75 0.20 2.96 5.92
CA LEU A 75 0.11 2.85 7.39
C LEU A 75 -1.26 2.29 7.82
N PHE A 76 -2.33 2.57 7.06
CA PHE A 76 -3.64 1.98 7.31
C PHE A 76 -3.60 0.45 7.17
N HIS A 77 -3.00 -0.07 6.10
CA HIS A 77 -2.83 -1.52 5.91
C HIS A 77 -1.97 -2.15 7.01
N ILE A 78 -0.90 -1.47 7.44
CA ILE A 78 -0.09 -1.93 8.58
C ILE A 78 -0.95 -1.99 9.85
N TRP A 79 -1.73 -0.95 10.14
CA TRP A 79 -2.61 -0.92 11.30
C TRP A 79 -3.67 -2.01 11.27
N MET A 80 -4.30 -2.22 10.12
CA MET A 80 -5.29 -3.29 9.93
C MET A 80 -4.66 -4.67 10.17
N ASN A 81 -3.46 -4.92 9.65
CA ASN A 81 -2.74 -6.19 9.90
C ASN A 81 -2.41 -6.38 11.38
N LEU A 82 -1.97 -5.32 12.09
CA LEU A 82 -1.73 -5.38 13.53
C LEU A 82 -3.01 -5.73 14.31
N ARG A 83 -4.16 -5.15 13.93
CA ARG A 83 -5.45 -5.46 14.55
C ARG A 83 -5.85 -6.91 14.32
N THR A 84 -5.74 -7.40 13.09
CA THR A 84 -6.09 -8.77 12.72
C THR A 84 -5.23 -9.80 13.44
N HIS A 85 -3.91 -9.61 13.45
CA HIS A 85 -2.99 -10.63 13.97
C HIS A 85 -2.74 -10.53 15.48
N LEU A 86 -2.79 -9.32 16.06
CA LEU A 86 -2.47 -9.12 17.48
C LEU A 86 -3.70 -8.82 18.34
N THR A 87 -4.90 -8.64 17.74
CA THR A 87 -6.19 -8.36 18.41
C THR A 87 -6.21 -7.09 19.27
N LEU A 88 -5.17 -6.24 19.18
CA LEU A 88 -4.89 -5.09 20.07
C LEU A 88 -4.82 -5.41 21.57
N ARG A 89 -5.02 -6.66 21.98
CA ARG A 89 -4.94 -7.16 23.36
C ARG A 89 -4.12 -8.46 23.43
N PRO A 90 -2.86 -8.46 22.94
CA PRO A 90 -2.04 -9.66 22.93
C PRO A 90 -1.73 -10.13 24.36
N ARG A 91 -1.88 -11.44 24.60
CA ARG A 91 -1.61 -12.06 25.90
C ARG A 91 -0.14 -12.46 26.08
N THR A 92 0.59 -12.62 24.98
CA THR A 92 1.99 -13.04 25.00
C THR A 92 2.92 -11.83 25.05
N PRO A 93 4.09 -11.93 25.71
CA PRO A 93 5.10 -10.87 25.70
C PRO A 93 5.53 -10.47 24.29
N ALA A 94 5.69 -11.43 23.38
CA ALA A 94 6.05 -11.17 21.99
C ALA A 94 4.96 -10.36 21.25
N GLY A 95 3.68 -10.69 21.45
CA GLY A 95 2.60 -9.94 20.83
C GLY A 95 2.48 -8.52 21.37
N GLN A 96 2.72 -8.32 22.67
CA GLN A 96 2.78 -6.99 23.29
C GLN A 96 3.92 -6.16 22.70
N ALA A 97 5.12 -6.72 22.59
CA ALA A 97 6.27 -6.06 22.00
C ALA A 97 6.03 -5.67 20.53
N LEU A 98 5.46 -6.58 19.72
CA LEU A 98 5.10 -6.30 18.32
C LEU A 98 4.04 -5.20 18.19
N LEU A 99 3.03 -5.19 19.06
CA LEU A 99 2.00 -4.16 19.06
C LEU A 99 2.60 -2.78 19.38
N GLU A 100 3.49 -2.69 20.36
CA GLU A 100 4.16 -1.43 20.71
C GLU A 100 5.09 -0.93 19.59
N LEU A 101 5.85 -1.82 18.95
CA LEU A 101 6.64 -1.47 17.77
C LEU A 101 5.75 -0.97 16.63
N GLY A 102 4.65 -1.67 16.36
CA GLY A 102 3.68 -1.30 15.33
C GLY A 102 3.06 0.07 15.56
N LYS A 103 2.65 0.38 16.80
CA LYS A 103 2.14 1.70 17.20
C LYS A 103 3.18 2.80 16.98
N ARG A 104 4.43 2.57 17.36
CA ARG A 104 5.51 3.56 17.12
C ARG A 104 5.73 3.82 15.64
N GLY A 105 5.65 2.78 14.81
CA GLY A 105 5.82 2.89 13.36
C GLY A 105 4.71 3.65 12.63
N ILE A 106 3.46 3.57 13.10
CA ILE A 106 2.32 4.30 12.49
C ILE A 106 2.18 5.74 12.99
N HIS A 107 2.84 6.11 14.09
CA HIS A 107 2.81 7.45 14.68
C HIS A 107 4.03 8.31 14.30
N LEU A 108 4.75 7.97 13.22
CA LEU A 108 5.83 8.82 12.73
C LEU A 108 5.24 10.19 12.34
N ALA A 109 5.73 11.24 13.01
CA ALA A 109 5.40 12.62 12.68
C ALA A 109 5.70 12.89 11.19
N PRO A 110 4.94 13.77 10.52
CA PRO A 110 5.24 14.15 9.14
C PRO A 110 6.71 14.56 9.04
N VAL A 111 7.39 14.01 8.02
CA VAL A 111 8.75 14.44 7.66
C VAL A 111 8.65 15.95 7.40
N LYS A 112 9.33 16.76 8.22
CA LYS A 112 9.38 18.20 7.96
C LYS A 112 9.94 18.39 6.56
N PRO A 113 9.27 19.15 5.68
CA PRO A 113 9.82 19.42 4.36
C PRO A 113 11.15 20.15 4.56
N VAL A 114 12.20 19.63 3.92
CA VAL A 114 13.46 20.34 3.78
C VAL A 114 13.27 21.23 2.56
N PHE A 115 12.85 22.47 2.80
CA PHE A 115 13.01 23.60 1.87
C PHE A 115 13.97 24.60 2.51
#